data_AF-A0A6C0B8R3-F1
#
_entry.id   AF-A0A6C0B8R3-F1
#
_cell.length_a   1.000
_cell.length_b   1.000
_cell.length_c   1.000
_cell.angle_alpha   90.00
_cell.angle_beta   90.00
_cell.angle_gamma   90.00
#
_symmetry.space_group_name_H-M   'P 1'
#
loop_
_entity.id
_entity.type
_entity.pdbx_description
1 polymer ?
#
loop_
_entity_poly.entity_id
_entity_poly.type
_entity_poly.pdbx_seq_one_letter_code
_entity_poly.pdbx_strand_id
1 'polypeptide(L)'
;MLCKYIEPFISLLGIYFLWLTVFYMSSHLHAYFCVPATLFGFLMTPFLVPAPHCQALRWVIYNGGNSIMSAWFVLGAWLISHLRPINRP
;
A
#
# COMPACT_ATOMS: atom_id res chain seq x y z
N MET A 1 -27.20 12.43 11.50
CA MET A 1 -26.42 12.70 10.27
C MET A 1 -24.92 12.40 10.41
N LEU A 2 -24.29 12.65 11.58
CA LEU A 2 -22.86 12.35 11.80
C LEU A 2 -22.48 10.85 11.67
N CYS A 3 -23.33 9.91 12.10
CA CYS A 3 -23.04 8.47 12.00
C CYS A 3 -22.82 7.99 10.55
N LYS A 4 -23.43 8.64 9.55
CA LYS A 4 -23.31 8.24 8.14
C LYS A 4 -21.90 8.49 7.56
N TYR A 5 -21.13 9.40 8.17
CA TYR A 5 -19.76 9.74 7.79
C TYR A 5 -18.70 8.98 8.60
N ILE A 6 -19.03 8.58 9.83
CA ILE A 6 -18.09 7.89 10.73
C ILE A 6 -17.84 6.44 10.27
N GLU A 7 -18.86 5.71 9.87
CA GLU A 7 -18.71 4.32 9.41
C GLU A 7 -17.81 4.15 8.17
N PRO A 8 -17.97 4.93 7.08
CA PRO A 8 -17.08 4.79 5.93
C PRO A 8 -15.65 5.21 6.26
N PHE A 9 -15.46 6.16 7.17
CA PHE A 9 -14.13 6.61 7.60
C PHE A 9 -13.39 5.53 8.42
N ILE A 10 -14.07 4.87 9.36
CA ILE A 10 -13.51 3.75 10.13
C ILE A 10 -13.15 2.58 9.20
N SER A 11 -14.01 2.27 8.23
CA SER A 11 -13.73 1.23 7.23
C SER A 11 -12.49 1.56 6.38
N LEU A 12 -12.36 2.81 5.93
CA LEU A 12 -11.19 3.30 5.19
C LEU A 12 -9.90 3.17 6.00
N LEU A 13 -9.91 3.56 7.28
CA LEU A 13 -8.76 3.42 8.18
C LEU A 13 -8.40 1.96 8.42
N GLY A 14 -9.40 1.08 8.62
CA GLY A 14 -9.16 -0.35 8.80
C GLY A 14 -8.50 -1.00 7.58
N ILE A 15 -9.01 -0.69 6.38
CA ILE A 15 -8.45 -1.17 5.11
C ILE A 15 -7.04 -0.61 4.89
N TYR A 16 -6.81 0.66 5.24
CA TYR A 16 -5.49 1.28 5.17
C TYR A 16 -4.46 0.56 6.05
N PHE A 17 -4.77 0.31 7.33
CA PHE A 17 -3.87 -0.42 8.24
C PHE A 17 -3.64 -1.87 7.79
N LEU A 18 -4.66 -2.55 7.28
CA LEU A 18 -4.52 -3.89 6.71
C LEU A 18 -3.52 -3.88 5.54
N TRP A 19 -3.70 -2.98 4.58
CA TRP A 19 -2.76 -2.85 3.48
C TRP A 19 -1.35 -2.47 3.93
N LEU A 20 -1.23 -1.63 4.96
CA LEU A 20 0.06 -1.20 5.50
C LEU A 20 0.84 -2.38 6.09
N THR A 21 0.18 -3.23 6.88
CA THR A 21 0.81 -4.43 7.46
C THR A 21 1.21 -5.43 6.39
N VAL A 22 0.32 -5.71 5.43
CA VAL A 22 0.58 -6.63 4.32
C VAL A 22 1.71 -6.13 3.42
N PHE A 23 1.74 -4.84 3.09
CA PHE A 23 2.79 -4.21 2.28
C PHE A 23 4.14 -4.25 2.98
N TYR A 24 4.19 -3.92 4.28
CA TYR A 24 5.41 -3.95 5.08
C TYR A 24 6.00 -5.37 5.14
N MET A 25 5.17 -6.35 5.54
CA MET A 25 5.61 -7.74 5.65
C MET A 25 6.06 -8.29 4.29
N SER A 26 5.32 -8.01 3.22
CA SER A 26 5.65 -8.50 1.88
C SER A 26 6.95 -7.91 1.35
N SER A 27 7.25 -6.65 1.64
CA SER A 27 8.50 -6.00 1.22
C SER A 27 9.72 -6.64 1.89
N HIS A 28 9.63 -6.93 3.19
CA HIS A 28 10.70 -7.63 3.91
C HIS A 28 10.85 -9.08 3.46
N LEU A 29 9.74 -9.79 3.26
CA LEU A 29 9.75 -11.18 2.82
C LEU A 29 10.32 -11.31 1.39
N HIS A 30 9.99 -10.37 0.51
CA HIS A 30 10.51 -10.33 -0.86
C HIS A 30 12.03 -10.14 -0.89
N ALA A 31 12.55 -9.19 -0.09
CA ALA A 31 13.99 -8.96 0.00
C ALA A 31 14.75 -10.17 0.56
N TYR A 32 14.15 -10.90 1.52
CA TYR A 32 14.80 -12.06 2.12
C TYR A 32 14.79 -13.30 1.22
N PHE A 33 13.65 -13.61 0.60
CA PHE A 33 13.47 -14.86 -0.16
C PHE A 33 13.78 -14.75 -1.66
N CYS A 34 13.45 -13.62 -2.30
CA CYS A 34 13.53 -13.50 -3.75
C CYS A 34 14.82 -12.83 -4.23
N VAL A 35 15.37 -11.92 -3.42
CA VAL A 35 16.56 -11.12 -3.79
C VAL A 35 17.55 -11.06 -2.63
N PRO A 36 18.10 -12.20 -2.17
CA PRO A 36 19.11 -12.19 -1.11
C PRO A 36 20.34 -11.42 -1.57
N ALA A 37 20.90 -10.58 -0.68
CA ALA A 37 22.01 -9.66 -0.96
C ALA A 37 23.39 -10.34 -1.10
N THR A 38 23.45 -11.49 -1.78
CA THR A 38 24.67 -12.24 -2.05
C THR A 38 24.91 -12.37 -3.56
N LEU A 39 26.17 -12.55 -3.98
CA LEU A 39 26.52 -12.69 -5.40
C LEU A 39 25.86 -13.93 -6.03
N PHE A 40 25.74 -15.02 -5.26
CA PHE A 40 25.00 -16.21 -5.67
C PHE A 40 23.49 -15.93 -5.77
N GLY A 41 22.94 -15.14 -4.85
CA GLY A 41 21.57 -14.64 -4.92
C GLY A 41 21.29 -13.90 -6.23
N PHE A 42 22.19 -13.02 -6.65
CA PHE A 42 22.07 -12.30 -7.92
C PHE A 42 21.99 -13.25 -9.13
N LEU A 43 22.87 -14.25 -9.19
CA LEU A 43 22.86 -15.24 -10.28
C LEU A 43 21.61 -16.13 -10.29
N MET A 44 21.04 -16.42 -9.11
CA MET A 44 19.84 -17.23 -8.97
C MET A 44 18.54 -16.44 -9.17
N THR A 45 18.56 -15.11 -9.04
CA THR A 45 17.43 -14.19 -9.27
C THR A 45 16.57 -14.53 -10.50
N PRO A 46 17.10 -14.77 -11.72
CA PRO A 46 16.28 -15.10 -12.88
C PRO A 46 15.41 -16.36 -12.71
N PHE A 47 15.80 -17.29 -11.84
CA PHE A 47 15.04 -18.50 -11.53
C PHE A 47 14.07 -18.30 -10.35
N LEU A 48 14.43 -17.46 -9.38
CA LEU A 48 13.56 -17.15 -8.23
C LEU A 48 12.46 -16.13 -8.56
N VAL A 49 12.73 -15.14 -9.40
CA VAL A 49 11.74 -14.11 -9.79
C VAL A 49 10.44 -14.69 -10.36
N PRO A 50 10.44 -15.66 -11.30
CA PRO A 50 9.21 -16.26 -11.80
C PRO A 50 8.55 -17.23 -10.81
N ALA A 51 9.17 -17.54 -9.67
CA ALA A 51 8.58 -18.43 -8.69
C ALA A 51 7.27 -17.85 -8.13
N PRO A 52 6.26 -18.70 -7.86
CA PRO A 52 4.92 -18.25 -7.52
C PRO A 52 4.87 -17.40 -6.24
N HIS A 53 5.71 -17.71 -5.24
CA HIS A 53 5.81 -16.93 -4.01
C HIS A 53 6.36 -15.53 -4.27
N CYS A 54 7.39 -15.39 -5.11
CA CYS A 54 7.97 -14.10 -5.48
C CYS A 54 7.02 -13.24 -6.32
N GLN A 55 6.26 -13.87 -7.23
CA GLN A 55 5.23 -13.19 -8.01
C GLN A 55 4.08 -12.68 -7.14
N ALA A 56 3.61 -13.48 -6.19
CA ALA A 56 2.59 -13.07 -5.24
C ALA A 56 3.05 -11.86 -4.40
N LEU A 57 4.25 -11.95 -3.82
CA LEU A 57 4.83 -10.85 -3.03
C LEU A 57 5.01 -9.58 -3.86
N ARG A 58 5.50 -9.70 -5.09
CA ARG A 58 5.66 -8.56 -6.00
C ARG A 58 4.31 -7.93 -6.35
N TRP A 59 3.27 -8.73 -6.58
CA TRP A 59 1.92 -8.23 -6.82
C TRP A 59 1.39 -7.46 -5.60
N VAL A 60 1.60 -7.99 -4.40
CA VAL A 60 1.18 -7.33 -3.15
C VAL A 60 1.91 -6.01 -2.95
N ILE A 61 3.21 -5.93 -3.23
CA ILE A 61 3.97 -4.68 -3.14
C ILE A 61 3.42 -3.66 -4.15
N TYR A 62 3.23 -4.05 -5.40
CA TYR A 62 2.75 -3.14 -6.45
C TYR A 62 1.33 -2.62 -6.17
N ASN A 63 0.38 -3.53 -5.92
CA ASN A 63 -1.02 -3.17 -5.72
C ASN A 63 -1.28 -2.61 -4.31
N GLY A 64 -0.55 -3.07 -3.31
CA GLY A 64 -0.61 -2.53 -1.95
C GLY A 64 -0.14 -1.09 -1.89
N GLY A 65 0.97 -0.75 -2.57
CA GLY A 65 1.42 0.63 -2.70
C GLY A 65 0.37 1.54 -3.35
N ASN A 66 -0.24 1.08 -4.46
CA ASN A 66 -1.33 1.81 -5.13
C ASN A 66 -2.56 1.98 -4.22
N SER A 67 -2.90 0.96 -3.43
CA SER A 67 -4.05 1.01 -2.51
C SER A 67 -3.82 1.99 -1.37
N ILE A 68 -2.61 2.01 -0.79
CA ILE A 68 -2.18 2.98 0.23
C ILE A 68 -2.22 4.40 -0.33
N MET A 69 -1.69 4.61 -1.54
CA MET A 69 -1.68 5.92 -2.18
C MET A 69 -3.11 6.42 -2.50
N SER A 70 -3.99 5.52 -2.95
CA SER A 70 -5.40 5.83 -3.19
C SER A 70 -6.11 6.27 -1.91
N ALA A 71 -5.85 5.62 -0.78
CA ALA A 71 -6.38 6.03 0.52
C ALA A 71 -5.89 7.43 0.92
N TRP A 72 -4.61 7.75 0.69
CA TRP A 72 -4.05 9.09 0.89
C TRP A 72 -4.72 10.15 0.01
N PHE A 73 -5.03 9.84 -1.25
CA PHE A 73 -5.76 10.76 -2.12
C PHE A 73 -7.17 11.04 -1.63
N VAL A 74 -7.90 10.02 -1.16
CA VAL A 74 -9.25 10.19 -0.60
C VAL A 74 -9.21 11.07 0.65
N LEU A 75 -8.24 10.84 1.55
CA LEU A 75 -8.02 11.70 2.73
C LEU A 75 -7.68 13.14 2.34
N GLY A 76 -6.80 13.33 1.36
CA GLY A 76 -6.45 14.66 0.84
C GLY A 76 -7.64 15.39 0.23
N ALA A 77 -8.45 14.70 -0.58
CA ALA A 77 -9.67 15.25 -1.15
C ALA A 77 -10.70 15.64 -0.07
N TRP A 78 -10.84 14.80 0.97
CA TRP A 78 -11.69 15.11 2.13
C TRP A 78 -11.21 16.37 2.87
N LEU A 79 -9.91 16.51 3.11
CA LEU A 79 -9.33 17.70 3.74
C LEU A 79 -9.58 18.96 2.91
N ILE A 80 -9.34 18.90 1.60
CA ILE A 80 -9.56 20.02 0.68
C ILE A 80 -11.05 20.42 0.65
N SER A 81 -11.97 19.45 0.70
CA SER A 81 -13.41 19.74 0.74
C SER A 81 -13.84 20.51 1.99
N HIS A 82 -13.10 20.38 3.10
CA HIS A 82 -13.35 21.11 4.34
C HIS A 82 -12.65 22.47 4.40
N LEU A 83 -11.63 22.69 3.56
CA LEU A 83 -11.00 23.99 3.39
C LEU A 83 -11.94 24.88 2.56
N ARG A 84 -12.72 25.75 3.22
CA ARG A 84 -13.53 26.75 2.51
C ARG A 84 -12.63 27.56 1.57
N PRO A 85 -13.04 27.82 0.32
CA PRO A 85 -12.38 28.85 -0.47
C PRO A 85 -12.45 30.16 0.32
N ILE A 86 -11.30 30.78 0.53
CA ILE A 86 -11.24 32.11 1.11
C ILE A 86 -11.92 33.04 0.12
N ASN A 87 -13.19 33.35 0.37
CA ASN A 87 -13.91 34.34 -0.38
C ASN A 87 -13.24 35.69 -0.08
N ARG A 88 -12.30 36.09 -0.95
CA ARG A 88 -11.84 37.47 -1.02
C ARG A 88 -12.81 38.20 -1.95
N PRO A 89 -13.26 39.41 -1.56
CA PRO A 89 -14.51 40.05 -1.97
C PRO A 89 -14.66 40.21 -3.48
#